data_AF-A0A937T9F6-F1
#
_entry.id   AF-A0A937T9F6-F1
#
_cell.length_a   1.000
_cell.length_b   1.000
_cell.length_c   1.000
_cell.angle_alpha   90.00
_cell.angle_beta   90.00
_cell.angle_gamma   90.00
#
_symmetry.space_group_name_H-M   'P 1'
#
loop_
_entity.id
_entity.type
_entity.pdbx_description
1 polymer ?
#
loop_
_entity_poly.entity_id
_entity_poly.type
_entity_poly.pdbx_seq_one_letter_code
_entity_poly.pdbx_strand_id
1 'polypeptide(L)'
;MFLRLNSICLSAFLFASSSAVARADIVLYTVPLDQLIATKSPRTGPPRIRSPRTTLTIPIQGKTTVNPGKTVTFRHPRFGTLYFALENVRIYELPTTESLAAQRLSVAIRQNDADQVMEAARWCLHHGLLSKFYEAVGKVLEINPQHTEALHVAALKRRMDVPIGSSSDQEAELRKFVSKADMKFKASKHFILMHDTPDEPAPNHTMPRADERLELLETVYESFLLRFYSQGVELEIPREPLKAVLFSDYRHFLDFAKRLSPELGSAAGFWTKAENVSVFFDQGTHESFAPLKQLTEQMQQMKEAAPDNVTPRTKDIVRMAGTFALLLEIAQENSDIEVVSHEATHQMAGNTGLMPRHVLTPTWAAEGLATYFESPHDAAWSGIGAVNKQRLHSYRDLQRDRQHSDIGFIVGDQIFTQAQTNDAALYAYGQSWALTHFLMEKRFDELMTYYRRLGEMPPDVILAPELLDKVFTEVFGKDRTRLDSDWRTYMRTLKTDLEKIVDERR
;
A
#
# COMPACT_ATOMS: atom_id res chain seq x y z
N MET A 1 30.86 -6.48 -18.47
CA MET A 1 29.85 -5.61 -17.84
C MET A 1 28.67 -6.48 -17.40
N PHE A 2 28.77 -7.06 -16.20
CA PHE A 2 27.73 -7.92 -15.63
C PHE A 2 26.72 -7.01 -14.91
N LEU A 3 25.50 -6.89 -15.44
CA LEU A 3 24.38 -6.31 -14.71
C LEU A 3 24.09 -7.22 -13.51
N ARG A 4 24.52 -6.81 -12.31
CA ARG A 4 23.88 -7.26 -11.07
C ARG A 4 22.52 -6.59 -11.03
N LEU A 5 21.48 -7.33 -11.43
CA LEU A 5 20.09 -7.05 -11.05
C LEU A 5 20.01 -7.21 -9.53
N ASN A 6 20.42 -6.17 -8.79
CA ASN A 6 20.17 -6.08 -7.36
C ASN A 6 18.64 -5.97 -7.19
N SER A 7 18.06 -7.02 -6.61
CA SER A 7 16.85 -6.98 -5.80
C SER A 7 15.64 -6.24 -6.40
N ILE A 8 15.14 -6.69 -7.56
CA ILE A 8 13.73 -6.48 -7.89
C ILE A 8 12.97 -7.74 -7.47
N CYS A 9 12.56 -7.81 -6.21
CA CYS A 9 11.60 -8.80 -5.76
C CYS A 9 10.20 -8.37 -6.25
N LEU A 10 9.85 -8.70 -7.50
CA LEU A 10 8.47 -8.61 -7.96
C LEU A 10 7.60 -9.54 -7.09
N SER A 11 6.86 -8.97 -6.16
CA SER A 11 5.78 -9.64 -5.44
C SER A 11 4.50 -8.91 -5.84
N ALA A 12 3.59 -9.60 -6.53
CA ALA A 12 2.52 -8.97 -7.29
C ALA A 12 1.16 -9.51 -6.85
N PHE A 13 0.40 -8.73 -6.07
CA PHE A 13 -0.98 -9.06 -5.67
C PHE A 13 -1.95 -7.95 -6.03
N LEU A 14 -3.08 -8.25 -6.65
CA LEU A 14 -4.21 -7.33 -6.83
C LEU A 14 -5.57 -8.03 -6.77
N PHE A 15 -6.59 -7.22 -6.51
CA PHE A 15 -7.91 -7.59 -6.00
C PHE A 15 -8.90 -8.19 -6.99
N ALA A 16 -9.86 -8.92 -6.42
CA ALA A 16 -11.25 -8.53 -6.54
C ALA A 16 -12.04 -8.82 -5.27
N SER A 17 -13.01 -7.95 -4.98
CA SER A 17 -14.25 -8.33 -4.33
C SER A 17 -15.10 -9.11 -5.33
N SER A 18 -15.28 -10.41 -5.13
CA SER A 18 -16.30 -11.15 -5.88
C SER A 18 -17.05 -12.07 -4.92
N SER A 19 -18.34 -11.81 -4.83
CA SER A 19 -19.31 -12.58 -4.07
C SER A 19 -19.31 -14.07 -4.41
N ALA A 20 -19.45 -14.87 -3.35
CA ALA A 20 -19.89 -16.27 -3.29
C ALA A 20 -18.81 -17.39 -3.43
N VAL A 21 -18.51 -17.96 -2.25
CA VAL A 21 -18.07 -19.34 -1.94
C VAL A 21 -16.62 -19.75 -2.26
N ALA A 22 -15.82 -19.69 -1.18
CA ALA A 22 -14.74 -20.57 -0.74
C ALA A 22 -13.68 -21.02 -1.77
N ARG A 23 -12.62 -20.19 -1.98
CA ARG A 23 -11.21 -20.59 -2.19
C ARG A 23 -10.40 -19.43 -2.78
N ALA A 24 -9.31 -19.02 -2.12
CA ALA A 24 -8.23 -18.24 -2.73
C ALA A 24 -7.00 -19.13 -2.82
N ASP A 25 -6.46 -19.30 -4.02
CA ASP A 25 -5.18 -19.96 -4.19
C ASP A 25 -4.08 -18.92 -4.32
N ILE A 26 -3.03 -19.05 -3.51
CA ILE A 26 -1.78 -18.34 -3.77
C ILE A 26 -0.90 -19.23 -4.62
N VAL A 27 -0.62 -18.77 -5.84
CA VAL A 27 0.33 -19.38 -6.74
C VAL A 27 1.68 -18.73 -6.52
N LEU A 28 2.67 -19.49 -6.03
CA LEU A 28 4.08 -19.08 -6.09
C LEU A 28 4.65 -19.53 -7.44
N TYR A 29 4.66 -18.63 -8.42
CA TYR A 29 5.23 -18.92 -9.73
C TYR A 29 6.74 -18.67 -9.72
N THR A 30 7.51 -19.67 -10.15
CA THR A 30 8.97 -19.62 -10.21
C THR A 30 9.42 -19.46 -11.66
N VAL A 31 10.02 -18.31 -11.98
CA VAL A 31 10.62 -18.07 -13.32
C VAL A 31 12.12 -18.38 -13.29
N PRO A 32 12.61 -19.34 -14.10
CA PRO A 32 14.04 -19.51 -14.34
C PRO A 32 14.51 -18.43 -15.34
N LEU A 33 14.99 -17.31 -14.82
CA LEU A 33 15.49 -16.16 -15.61
C LEU A 33 16.71 -16.51 -16.49
N ASP A 34 17.45 -17.56 -16.11
CA ASP A 34 18.62 -18.07 -16.82
C ASP A 34 18.29 -18.72 -18.18
N GLN A 35 17.05 -19.17 -18.38
CA GLN A 35 16.60 -19.71 -19.67
C GLN A 35 16.19 -18.63 -20.69
N LEU A 36 15.90 -17.41 -20.22
CA LEU A 36 15.45 -16.28 -21.05
C LEU A 36 16.60 -15.43 -21.58
N ILE A 37 17.70 -15.30 -20.84
CA ILE A 37 18.86 -14.43 -21.18
C ILE A 37 19.88 -15.17 -22.08
N ALA A 38 19.49 -16.23 -22.79
CA ALA A 38 20.34 -16.87 -23.78
C ALA A 38 20.41 -16.02 -25.06
N THR A 39 20.96 -14.79 -24.97
CA THR A 39 21.42 -14.06 -26.15
C THR A 39 22.51 -14.90 -26.82
N LYS A 40 22.29 -15.25 -28.09
CA LYS A 40 23.28 -15.90 -28.95
C LYS A 40 24.60 -15.14 -28.86
N SER A 41 25.62 -15.74 -28.25
CA SER A 41 27.01 -15.28 -28.34
C SER A 41 27.85 -16.40 -28.96
N PRO A 42 28.86 -16.11 -29.80
CA PRO A 42 29.58 -17.10 -30.60
C PRO A 42 30.32 -18.12 -29.73
N ARG A 43 30.44 -19.34 -30.26
CA ARG A 43 30.82 -20.59 -29.58
C ARG A 43 32.26 -20.72 -29.06
N THR A 44 33.02 -19.64 -28.87
CA THR A 44 34.45 -19.74 -28.54
C THR A 44 34.84 -18.84 -27.37
N GLY A 45 34.86 -19.42 -26.17
CA GLY A 45 35.38 -18.79 -24.94
C GLY A 45 35.35 -19.77 -23.75
N PRO A 46 36.20 -19.58 -22.73
CA PRO A 46 36.43 -20.55 -21.65
C PRO A 46 35.19 -20.75 -20.74
N PRO A 47 35.15 -21.83 -19.94
CA PRO A 47 33.92 -22.27 -19.26
C PRO A 47 33.35 -21.21 -18.32
N ARG A 48 32.05 -20.92 -18.48
CA ARG A 48 31.28 -19.98 -17.65
C ARG A 48 31.28 -20.43 -16.19
N ILE A 49 31.66 -19.53 -15.28
CA ILE A 49 31.25 -19.59 -13.88
C ILE A 49 29.72 -19.52 -13.86
N ARG A 50 29.04 -20.55 -13.33
CA ARG A 50 27.59 -20.54 -13.14
C ARG A 50 27.23 -19.36 -12.23
N SER A 51 26.52 -18.36 -12.75
CA SER A 51 25.86 -17.37 -11.88
C SER A 51 24.82 -18.09 -11.02
N PRO A 52 24.50 -17.59 -9.82
CA PRO A 52 23.39 -18.13 -9.03
C PRO A 52 22.11 -18.19 -9.89
N ARG A 53 21.33 -19.26 -9.77
CA ARG A 53 19.99 -19.34 -10.39
C ARG A 53 19.12 -18.23 -9.83
N THR A 54 18.98 -17.12 -10.54
CA THR A 54 18.07 -16.05 -10.18
C THR A 54 16.65 -16.58 -10.36
N THR A 55 15.98 -16.81 -9.24
CA THR A 55 14.65 -17.41 -9.19
C THR A 55 13.71 -16.32 -8.70
N LEU A 56 12.77 -15.89 -9.54
CA LEU A 56 11.74 -14.94 -9.14
C LEU A 56 10.53 -15.73 -8.67
N THR A 57 10.16 -15.60 -7.40
CA THR A 57 8.95 -16.19 -6.82
C THR A 57 7.91 -15.12 -6.62
N ILE A 58 6.81 -15.21 -7.36
CA ILE A 58 5.74 -14.22 -7.31
C ILE A 58 4.52 -14.90 -6.71
N PRO A 59 4.04 -14.44 -5.56
CA PRO A 59 2.74 -14.84 -5.05
C PRO A 59 1.64 -14.12 -5.82
N ILE A 60 0.66 -14.85 -6.34
CA ILE A 60 -0.51 -14.28 -7.05
C ILE A 60 -1.78 -14.92 -6.49
N GLN A 61 -2.78 -14.10 -6.16
CA GLN A 61 -4.07 -14.56 -5.63
C GLN A 61 -5.10 -14.73 -6.73
N GLY A 62 -5.79 -15.86 -6.75
CA GLY A 62 -6.88 -16.10 -7.68
C GLY A 62 -7.50 -17.47 -7.49
N LYS A 63 -8.26 -17.92 -8.48
CA LYS A 63 -8.82 -19.27 -8.50
C LYS A 63 -7.94 -20.18 -9.34
N THR A 64 -7.39 -21.24 -8.76
CA THR A 64 -6.63 -22.25 -9.51
C THR A 64 -7.44 -23.51 -9.76
N THR A 65 -7.22 -24.09 -10.92
CA THR A 65 -7.67 -25.43 -11.28
C THR A 65 -6.47 -26.19 -11.85
N VAL A 66 -6.11 -27.31 -11.23
CA VAL A 66 -5.11 -28.22 -11.80
C VAL A 66 -5.78 -29.08 -12.87
N ASN A 67 -5.39 -28.91 -14.13
CA ASN A 67 -5.97 -29.62 -15.26
C ASN A 67 -5.27 -30.97 -15.50
N PRO A 68 -5.93 -31.92 -16.20
CA PRO A 68 -5.26 -33.08 -16.79
C PRO A 68 -4.08 -32.64 -17.66
N GLY A 69 -2.91 -33.30 -17.49
CA GLY A 69 -1.68 -32.95 -18.23
C GLY A 69 -0.73 -31.99 -17.53
N LYS A 70 -0.78 -31.91 -16.18
CA LYS A 70 0.16 -31.11 -15.34
C LYS A 70 0.19 -29.62 -15.70
N THR A 71 -0.95 -29.06 -16.09
CA THR A 71 -1.11 -27.60 -16.25
C THR A 71 -2.04 -27.05 -15.19
N VAL A 72 -1.88 -25.78 -14.85
CA VAL A 72 -2.68 -25.08 -13.86
C VAL A 72 -3.34 -23.91 -14.55
N THR A 73 -4.67 -23.91 -14.60
CA THR A 73 -5.46 -22.73 -14.97
C THR A 73 -5.53 -21.83 -13.75
N PHE A 74 -5.14 -20.58 -13.88
CA PHE A 74 -5.26 -19.56 -12.85
C PHE A 74 -6.15 -18.45 -13.35
N ARG A 75 -7.24 -18.17 -12.65
CA ARG A 75 -8.15 -17.08 -12.98
C ARG A 75 -7.96 -15.94 -12.00
N HIS A 76 -7.39 -14.84 -12.49
CA HIS A 76 -7.39 -13.56 -11.81
C HIS A 76 -8.73 -12.86 -12.09
N PRO A 77 -9.37 -12.29 -11.07
CA PRO A 77 -10.69 -11.68 -11.25
C PRO A 77 -10.66 -10.41 -12.11
N ARG A 78 -9.64 -9.54 -11.96
CA ARG A 78 -9.44 -8.36 -12.82
C ARG A 78 -8.81 -8.67 -14.18
N PHE A 79 -7.74 -9.48 -14.21
CA PHE A 79 -6.88 -9.59 -15.39
C PHE A 79 -7.03 -10.90 -16.19
N GLY A 80 -8.10 -11.67 -15.93
CA GLY A 80 -8.44 -12.83 -16.74
C GLY A 80 -7.70 -14.13 -16.37
N THR A 81 -7.51 -15.00 -17.37
CA THR A 81 -7.04 -16.37 -17.14
C THR A 81 -5.62 -16.59 -17.64
N LEU A 82 -4.75 -17.08 -16.76
CA LEU A 82 -3.40 -17.56 -17.07
C LEU A 82 -3.32 -19.07 -17.02
N TYR A 83 -2.27 -19.62 -17.64
CA TYR A 83 -1.96 -21.03 -17.59
C TYR A 83 -0.50 -21.23 -17.21
N PHE A 84 -0.26 -22.02 -16.17
CA PHE A 84 1.06 -22.38 -15.69
C PHE A 84 1.35 -23.87 -15.89
N ALA A 85 2.63 -24.24 -15.97
CA ALA A 85 3.04 -25.63 -15.79
C ALA A 85 3.07 -25.95 -14.29
N LEU A 86 2.51 -27.08 -13.88
CA LEU A 86 2.40 -27.48 -12.47
C LEU A 86 3.76 -27.54 -11.75
N GLU A 87 4.83 -27.86 -12.47
CA GLU A 87 6.20 -27.91 -11.94
C GLU A 87 6.78 -26.53 -11.57
N ASN A 88 6.25 -25.46 -12.16
CA ASN A 88 6.73 -24.10 -11.95
C ASN A 88 5.88 -23.33 -10.92
N VAL A 89 4.88 -23.97 -10.32
CA VAL A 89 3.98 -23.36 -9.35
C VAL A 89 3.89 -24.16 -8.07
N ARG A 90 3.88 -23.46 -6.93
CA ARG A 90 3.34 -24.02 -5.69
C ARG A 90 1.99 -23.38 -5.43
N ILE A 91 0.98 -24.20 -5.17
CA ILE A 91 -0.38 -23.76 -4.90
C ILE A 91 -0.65 -23.91 -3.41
N TYR A 92 -1.03 -22.81 -2.77
CA TYR A 92 -1.47 -22.80 -1.38
C TYR A 92 -2.97 -22.49 -1.34
N GLU A 93 -3.79 -23.48 -0.95
CA GLU A 93 -5.25 -23.35 -0.87
C GLU A 93 -5.65 -22.63 0.43
N LEU A 94 -6.08 -21.38 0.37
CA LEU A 94 -6.42 -20.59 1.55
C LEU A 94 -7.89 -20.18 1.55
N PRO A 95 -8.50 -20.00 2.74
CA PRO A 95 -9.77 -19.31 2.81
C PRO A 95 -9.57 -17.88 2.29
N THR A 96 -10.57 -17.38 1.53
CA THR A 96 -10.56 -15.98 1.11
C THR A 96 -10.71 -15.07 2.33
N THR A 97 -10.23 -13.82 2.23
CA THR A 97 -10.46 -12.79 3.26
C THR A 97 -11.94 -12.68 3.61
N GLU A 98 -12.82 -12.71 2.61
CA GLU A 98 -14.26 -12.69 2.79
C GLU A 98 -14.79 -13.90 3.57
N SER A 99 -14.23 -15.09 3.33
CA SER A 99 -14.62 -16.31 4.05
C SER A 99 -14.16 -16.25 5.51
N LEU A 100 -12.96 -15.74 5.77
CA LEU A 100 -12.45 -15.54 7.13
C LEU A 100 -13.30 -14.49 7.87
N ALA A 101 -13.63 -13.37 7.22
CA ALA A 101 -14.55 -12.37 7.74
C ALA A 101 -15.91 -12.98 8.11
N ALA A 102 -16.53 -13.72 7.18
CA ALA A 102 -17.82 -14.35 7.39
C ALA A 102 -17.77 -15.35 8.56
N GLN A 103 -16.71 -16.14 8.67
CA GLN A 103 -16.52 -17.05 9.78
C GLN A 103 -16.43 -16.30 11.12
N ARG A 104 -15.56 -15.28 11.22
CA ARG A 104 -15.41 -14.45 12.43
C ARG A 104 -16.72 -13.80 12.85
N LEU A 105 -17.41 -13.15 11.92
CA LEU A 105 -18.71 -12.52 12.16
C LEU A 105 -19.76 -13.54 12.59
N SER A 106 -19.85 -14.69 11.92
CA SER A 106 -20.83 -15.72 12.28
C SER A 106 -20.64 -16.27 13.68
N VAL A 107 -19.40 -16.36 14.17
CA VAL A 107 -19.11 -16.84 15.53
C VAL A 107 -19.55 -15.78 16.55
N ALA A 108 -19.14 -14.52 16.35
CA ALA A 108 -19.48 -13.42 17.25
C ALA A 108 -21.00 -13.16 17.30
N ILE A 109 -21.68 -13.15 16.15
CA ILE A 109 -23.14 -12.96 16.07
C ILE A 109 -23.89 -14.08 16.78
N ARG A 110 -23.45 -15.35 16.63
CA ARG A 110 -24.08 -16.49 17.32
C ARG A 110 -23.94 -16.42 18.84
N GLN A 111 -22.89 -15.79 19.34
CA GLN A 111 -22.68 -15.56 20.77
C GLN A 111 -23.51 -14.38 21.30
N ASN A 112 -24.17 -13.61 20.42
CA ASN A 112 -24.95 -12.42 20.75
C ASN A 112 -24.12 -11.40 21.56
N ASP A 113 -22.86 -11.26 21.20
CA ASP A 113 -21.88 -10.39 21.87
C ASP A 113 -21.52 -9.22 20.94
N ALA A 114 -22.04 -8.04 21.24
CA ALA A 114 -21.87 -6.85 20.41
C ALA A 114 -20.40 -6.42 20.28
N ASP A 115 -19.60 -6.56 21.34
CA ASP A 115 -18.20 -6.14 21.37
C ASP A 115 -17.35 -7.06 20.49
N GLN A 116 -17.63 -8.38 20.52
CA GLN A 116 -16.97 -9.33 19.62
C GLN A 116 -17.37 -9.12 18.14
N VAL A 117 -18.63 -8.73 17.88
CA VAL A 117 -19.04 -8.39 16.51
C VAL A 117 -18.33 -7.11 16.05
N MET A 118 -18.16 -6.12 16.93
CA MET A 118 -17.41 -4.90 16.62
C MET A 118 -15.92 -5.18 16.38
N GLU A 119 -15.31 -6.10 17.12
CA GLU A 119 -13.93 -6.54 16.88
C GLU A 119 -13.79 -7.26 15.53
N ALA A 120 -14.75 -8.13 15.18
CA ALA A 120 -14.80 -8.74 13.86
C ALA A 120 -15.04 -7.70 12.75
N ALA A 121 -15.81 -6.63 13.01
CA ALA A 121 -15.96 -5.51 12.10
C ALA A 121 -14.61 -4.81 11.87
N ARG A 122 -13.90 -4.42 12.92
CA ARG A 122 -12.55 -3.83 12.81
C ARG A 122 -11.59 -4.71 12.03
N TRP A 123 -11.67 -6.04 12.22
CA TRP A 123 -10.91 -6.98 11.40
C TRP A 123 -11.26 -6.86 9.91
N CYS A 124 -12.53 -6.78 9.54
CA CYS A 124 -12.95 -6.55 8.15
C CYS A 124 -12.36 -5.24 7.59
N LEU A 125 -12.36 -4.15 8.36
CA LEU A 125 -11.77 -2.87 7.97
C LEU A 125 -10.27 -2.98 7.72
N HIS A 126 -9.52 -3.62 8.64
CA HIS A 126 -8.08 -3.87 8.49
C HIS A 126 -7.72 -4.74 7.28
N HIS A 127 -8.70 -5.45 6.70
CA HIS A 127 -8.51 -6.31 5.54
C HIS A 127 -9.26 -5.78 4.29
N GLY A 128 -9.59 -4.47 4.26
CA GLY A 128 -10.14 -3.79 3.09
C GLY A 128 -11.60 -4.15 2.76
N LEU A 129 -12.33 -4.79 3.68
CA LEU A 129 -13.70 -5.27 3.46
C LEU A 129 -14.73 -4.24 3.96
N LEU A 130 -14.75 -3.04 3.36
CA LEU A 130 -15.60 -1.91 3.78
C LEU A 130 -17.10 -2.26 3.84
N SER A 131 -17.65 -2.93 2.83
CA SER A 131 -19.07 -3.36 2.84
C SER A 131 -19.38 -4.26 4.03
N LYS A 132 -18.52 -5.25 4.28
CA LYS A 132 -18.71 -6.19 5.41
C LYS A 132 -18.51 -5.51 6.75
N PHE A 133 -17.63 -4.51 6.83
CA PHE A 133 -17.48 -3.68 8.01
C PHE A 133 -18.79 -2.95 8.34
N TYR A 134 -19.44 -2.30 7.36
CA TYR A 134 -20.71 -1.63 7.59
C TYR A 134 -21.85 -2.60 7.93
N GLU A 135 -21.94 -3.74 7.26
CA GLU A 135 -22.88 -4.80 7.60
C GLU A 135 -22.71 -5.25 9.06
N ALA A 136 -21.46 -5.47 9.48
CA ALA A 136 -21.12 -5.87 10.84
C ALA A 136 -21.49 -4.79 11.87
N VAL A 137 -21.19 -3.51 11.60
CA VAL A 137 -21.59 -2.38 12.46
C VAL A 137 -23.11 -2.31 12.62
N GLY A 138 -23.87 -2.57 11.54
CA GLY A 138 -25.33 -2.71 11.63
C GLY A 138 -25.74 -3.82 12.60
N LYS A 139 -25.07 -4.98 12.54
CA LYS A 139 -25.30 -6.09 13.48
C LYS A 139 -24.91 -5.76 14.93
N VAL A 140 -23.86 -4.99 15.15
CA VAL A 140 -23.51 -4.49 16.50
C VAL A 140 -24.68 -3.70 17.07
N LEU A 141 -25.25 -2.77 16.28
CA LEU A 141 -26.38 -1.93 16.72
C LEU A 141 -27.70 -2.70 16.87
N GLU A 142 -27.91 -3.79 16.13
CA GLU A 142 -29.04 -4.70 16.35
C GLU A 142 -28.94 -5.41 17.71
N ILE A 143 -27.74 -5.83 18.12
CA ILE A 143 -27.50 -6.52 19.39
C ILE A 143 -27.46 -5.54 20.57
N ASN A 144 -26.77 -4.41 20.41
CA ASN A 144 -26.64 -3.33 21.40
C ASN A 144 -26.82 -1.96 20.71
N PRO A 145 -28.03 -1.39 20.74
CA PRO A 145 -28.31 -0.10 20.11
C PRO A 145 -27.58 1.10 20.74
N GLN A 146 -26.98 0.94 21.92
CA GLN A 146 -26.21 1.96 22.63
C GLN A 146 -24.68 1.75 22.53
N HIS A 147 -24.21 0.81 21.70
CA HIS A 147 -22.78 0.58 21.52
C HIS A 147 -22.09 1.83 20.97
N THR A 148 -21.12 2.37 21.72
CA THR A 148 -20.58 3.73 21.49
C THR A 148 -19.86 3.85 20.15
N GLU A 149 -18.91 2.96 19.88
CA GLU A 149 -18.09 2.96 18.65
C GLU A 149 -18.94 2.70 17.40
N ALA A 150 -19.92 1.80 17.47
CA ALA A 150 -20.82 1.55 16.36
C ALA A 150 -21.71 2.76 16.06
N LEU A 151 -22.19 3.49 17.08
CA LEU A 151 -22.90 4.75 16.92
C LEU A 151 -22.00 5.84 16.32
N HIS A 152 -20.74 5.93 16.73
CA HIS A 152 -19.76 6.86 16.16
C HIS A 152 -19.54 6.58 14.67
N VAL A 153 -19.35 5.33 14.28
CA VAL A 153 -19.21 4.92 12.87
C VAL A 153 -20.47 5.23 12.06
N ALA A 154 -21.66 4.93 12.60
CA ALA A 154 -22.91 5.24 11.92
C ALA A 154 -23.11 6.76 11.74
N ALA A 155 -22.71 7.57 12.72
CA ALA A 155 -22.73 9.03 12.62
C ALA A 155 -21.72 9.54 11.59
N LEU A 156 -20.50 9.00 11.57
CA LEU A 156 -19.49 9.29 10.57
C LEU A 156 -20.00 9.02 9.16
N LYS A 157 -20.59 7.83 8.91
CA LYS A 157 -21.11 7.48 7.59
C LYS A 157 -22.10 8.52 7.07
N ARG A 158 -23.04 8.95 7.92
CA ARG A 158 -24.00 10.00 7.57
C ARG A 158 -23.31 11.32 7.22
N ARG A 159 -22.24 11.68 7.93
CA ARG A 159 -21.49 12.92 7.68
C ARG A 159 -20.68 12.85 6.37
N MET A 160 -20.07 11.71 6.05
CA MET A 160 -19.35 11.50 4.79
C MET A 160 -20.27 11.45 3.57
N ASP A 161 -21.55 11.09 3.74
CA ASP A 161 -22.51 11.11 2.63
C ASP A 161 -23.10 12.51 2.35
N VAL A 162 -22.81 13.51 3.18
CA VAL A 162 -23.22 14.90 2.92
C VAL A 162 -22.37 15.47 1.78
N PRO A 163 -22.98 15.98 0.69
CA PRO A 163 -22.22 16.61 -0.39
C PRO A 163 -21.44 17.84 0.10
N ILE A 164 -20.15 17.90 -0.23
CA ILE A 164 -19.22 18.94 0.26
C ILE A 164 -19.37 20.28 -0.49
N GLY A 165 -20.04 20.32 -1.64
CA GLY A 165 -20.31 21.55 -2.40
C GLY A 165 -19.49 21.66 -3.70
N SER A 166 -19.35 22.88 -4.23
CA SER A 166 -18.65 23.14 -5.50
C SER A 166 -17.12 23.14 -5.35
N SER A 167 -16.41 22.65 -6.37
CA SER A 167 -14.95 22.63 -6.47
C SER A 167 -14.33 23.86 -7.15
N SER A 168 -15.11 24.90 -7.47
CA SER A 168 -14.66 26.02 -8.31
C SER A 168 -13.40 26.72 -7.78
N ASP A 169 -13.34 26.97 -6.47
CA ASP A 169 -12.19 27.64 -5.85
C ASP A 169 -10.96 26.73 -5.87
N GLN A 170 -11.15 25.44 -5.59
CA GLN A 170 -10.07 24.44 -5.63
C GLN A 170 -9.53 24.25 -7.06
N GLU A 171 -10.39 24.30 -8.09
CA GLU A 171 -9.96 24.28 -9.50
C GLU A 171 -9.10 25.50 -9.84
N ALA A 172 -9.50 26.70 -9.41
CA ALA A 172 -8.73 27.92 -9.64
C ALA A 172 -7.36 27.87 -8.93
N GLU A 173 -7.32 27.37 -7.70
CA GLU A 173 -6.08 27.15 -6.95
C GLU A 173 -5.17 26.13 -7.63
N LEU A 174 -5.70 24.99 -8.09
CA LEU A 174 -4.95 23.96 -8.82
C LEU A 174 -4.40 24.48 -10.15
N ARG A 175 -5.18 25.28 -10.89
CA ARG A 175 -4.70 25.94 -12.12
C ARG A 175 -3.50 26.84 -11.84
N LYS A 176 -3.56 27.63 -10.77
CA LYS A 176 -2.45 28.50 -10.34
C LYS A 176 -1.24 27.68 -9.90
N PHE A 177 -1.46 26.63 -9.11
CA PHE A 177 -0.40 25.79 -8.56
C PHE A 177 0.37 25.02 -9.65
N VAL A 178 -0.32 24.33 -10.55
CA VAL A 178 0.34 23.49 -11.57
C VAL A 178 0.80 24.31 -12.78
N SER A 179 0.07 25.39 -13.11
CA SER A 179 0.36 26.27 -14.25
C SER A 179 0.53 25.53 -15.59
N LYS A 180 -0.28 24.47 -15.80
CA LYS A 180 -0.33 23.64 -17.02
C LYS A 180 -1.77 23.66 -17.58
N ALA A 181 -1.93 24.19 -18.79
CA ALA A 181 -3.24 24.51 -19.36
C ALA A 181 -4.02 23.28 -19.86
N ASP A 182 -3.32 22.23 -20.30
CA ASP A 182 -3.90 21.03 -20.91
C ASP A 182 -4.40 19.98 -19.92
N MET A 183 -4.25 20.20 -18.62
CA MET A 183 -4.83 19.31 -17.61
C MET A 183 -6.36 19.50 -17.52
N LYS A 184 -7.07 18.42 -17.31
CA LYS A 184 -8.52 18.32 -17.13
C LYS A 184 -8.86 18.16 -15.64
N PHE A 185 -10.13 18.31 -15.31
CA PHE A 185 -10.63 18.13 -13.96
C PHE A 185 -11.64 17.00 -13.89
N LYS A 186 -11.60 16.25 -12.79
CA LYS A 186 -12.59 15.25 -12.44
C LYS A 186 -12.83 15.27 -10.94
N ALA A 187 -14.08 15.13 -10.51
CA ALA A 187 -14.47 15.21 -9.11
C ALA A 187 -15.10 13.90 -8.63
N SER A 188 -14.91 13.61 -7.35
CA SER A 188 -15.61 12.57 -6.60
C SER A 188 -16.39 13.20 -5.43
N LYS A 189 -16.77 12.42 -4.42
CA LYS A 189 -17.53 12.96 -3.27
C LYS A 189 -16.71 13.93 -2.43
N HIS A 190 -15.42 13.61 -2.23
CA HIS A 190 -14.52 14.31 -1.32
C HIS A 190 -13.29 14.89 -2.00
N PHE A 191 -13.06 14.62 -3.29
CA PHE A 191 -11.86 15.07 -4.00
C PHE A 191 -12.17 15.80 -5.31
N ILE A 192 -11.27 16.70 -5.67
CA ILE A 192 -11.10 17.25 -7.02
C ILE A 192 -9.70 16.85 -7.52
N LEU A 193 -9.67 16.23 -8.70
CA LEU A 193 -8.47 15.73 -9.35
C LEU A 193 -8.20 16.51 -10.63
N MET A 194 -7.04 17.18 -10.69
CA MET A 194 -6.48 17.74 -11.92
C MET A 194 -5.59 16.69 -12.60
N HIS A 195 -5.83 16.34 -13.87
CA HIS A 195 -5.09 15.27 -14.53
C HIS A 195 -4.86 15.50 -16.03
N ASP A 196 -3.82 14.91 -16.61
CA ASP A 196 -3.61 14.85 -18.08
C ASP A 196 -3.71 13.42 -18.64
N THR A 197 -4.29 12.48 -17.88
CA THR A 197 -4.50 11.11 -18.32
C THR A 197 -5.54 11.00 -19.45
N PRO A 198 -5.49 9.92 -20.26
CA PRO A 198 -6.53 9.64 -21.26
C PRO A 198 -7.94 9.54 -20.65
N ASP A 199 -8.94 9.92 -21.45
CA ASP A 199 -10.36 9.84 -21.06
C ASP A 199 -10.95 8.44 -21.27
N GLU A 200 -10.24 7.59 -22.02
CA GLU A 200 -10.64 6.21 -22.28
C GLU A 200 -9.88 5.25 -21.35
N PRO A 201 -10.51 4.14 -20.91
CA PRO A 201 -9.84 3.09 -20.16
C PRO A 201 -8.68 2.48 -20.94
N ALA A 202 -7.60 2.13 -20.24
CA ALA A 202 -6.56 1.27 -20.80
C ALA A 202 -7.10 -0.16 -21.05
N PRO A 203 -6.46 -0.97 -21.92
CA PRO A 203 -6.84 -2.37 -22.09
C PRO A 203 -6.86 -3.11 -20.75
N ASN A 204 -7.89 -3.92 -20.48
CA ASN A 204 -8.17 -4.63 -19.21
C ASN A 204 -8.62 -3.76 -18.03
N HIS A 205 -8.76 -2.44 -18.22
CA HIS A 205 -9.35 -1.55 -17.22
C HIS A 205 -10.82 -1.28 -17.57
N THR A 206 -11.66 -1.20 -16.54
CA THR A 206 -13.10 -0.93 -16.70
C THR A 206 -13.43 0.56 -16.70
N MET A 207 -12.48 1.40 -16.28
CA MET A 207 -12.66 2.85 -16.22
C MET A 207 -11.34 3.59 -16.52
N PRO A 208 -11.39 4.88 -16.87
CA PRO A 208 -10.20 5.69 -17.13
C PRO A 208 -9.29 5.82 -15.91
N ARG A 209 -7.99 6.07 -16.15
CA ARG A 209 -6.96 6.12 -15.09
C ARG A 209 -7.29 7.13 -13.97
N ALA A 210 -7.94 8.24 -14.32
CA ALA A 210 -8.36 9.28 -13.39
C ALA A 210 -9.50 8.80 -12.45
N ASP A 211 -10.47 8.04 -12.96
CA ASP A 211 -11.56 7.47 -12.15
C ASP A 211 -11.05 6.48 -11.13
N GLU A 212 -10.21 5.53 -11.57
CA GLU A 212 -9.58 4.56 -10.68
C GLU A 212 -8.77 5.24 -9.56
N ARG A 213 -8.13 6.38 -9.86
CA ARG A 213 -7.39 7.16 -8.85
C ARG A 213 -8.30 7.89 -7.89
N LEU A 214 -9.42 8.45 -8.37
CA LEU A 214 -10.45 9.01 -7.50
C LEU A 214 -11.07 7.95 -6.59
N GLU A 215 -11.41 6.76 -7.10
CA GLU A 215 -11.94 5.66 -6.28
C GLU A 215 -10.97 5.21 -5.19
N LEU A 216 -9.67 5.16 -5.52
CA LEU A 216 -8.64 4.84 -4.54
C LEU A 216 -8.51 5.93 -3.47
N LEU A 217 -8.50 7.21 -3.85
CA LEU A 217 -8.48 8.34 -2.91
C LEU A 217 -9.69 8.32 -1.96
N GLU A 218 -10.89 8.06 -2.49
CA GLU A 218 -12.12 7.89 -1.71
C GLU A 218 -12.02 6.70 -0.74
N THR A 219 -11.45 5.58 -1.21
CA THR A 219 -11.24 4.40 -0.37
C THR A 219 -10.28 4.70 0.79
N VAL A 220 -9.18 5.42 0.53
CA VAL A 220 -8.23 5.82 1.57
C VAL A 220 -8.86 6.81 2.55
N TYR A 221 -9.61 7.80 2.05
CA TYR A 221 -10.34 8.76 2.87
C TYR A 221 -11.30 8.07 3.85
N GLU A 222 -12.15 7.16 3.34
CA GLU A 222 -13.13 6.44 4.14
C GLU A 222 -12.43 5.52 5.14
N SER A 223 -11.47 4.73 4.67
CA SER A 223 -10.66 3.83 5.47
C SER A 223 -9.96 4.55 6.62
N PHE A 224 -9.32 5.69 6.34
CA PHE A 224 -8.63 6.50 7.32
C PHE A 224 -9.57 6.94 8.44
N LEU A 225 -10.70 7.58 8.11
CA LEU A 225 -11.66 8.04 9.11
C LEU A 225 -12.25 6.89 9.93
N LEU A 226 -12.63 5.79 9.25
CA LEU A 226 -13.16 4.60 9.91
C LEU A 226 -12.17 3.99 10.90
N ARG A 227 -10.87 4.00 10.61
CA ARG A 227 -9.83 3.45 11.50
C ARG A 227 -9.86 4.13 12.87
N PHE A 228 -10.06 5.44 12.93
CA PHE A 228 -10.11 6.20 14.19
C PHE A 228 -11.50 6.13 14.84
N TYR A 229 -12.57 6.33 14.07
CA TYR A 229 -13.93 6.34 14.62
C TYR A 229 -14.36 4.96 15.17
N SER A 230 -13.89 3.86 14.56
CA SER A 230 -14.16 2.50 15.06
C SER A 230 -13.43 2.15 16.36
N GLN A 231 -12.51 3.02 16.81
CA GLN A 231 -11.83 2.97 18.11
C GLN A 231 -12.16 4.19 18.99
N GLY A 232 -13.29 4.85 18.72
CA GLY A 232 -13.80 5.92 19.59
C GLY A 232 -13.10 7.28 19.44
N VAL A 233 -12.19 7.43 18.47
CA VAL A 233 -11.49 8.70 18.22
C VAL A 233 -12.20 9.45 17.10
N GLU A 234 -12.83 10.56 17.46
CA GLU A 234 -13.46 11.46 16.50
C GLU A 234 -12.43 12.40 15.90
N LEU A 235 -12.34 12.38 14.57
CA LEU A 235 -11.56 13.32 13.79
C LEU A 235 -12.43 14.36 13.10
N GLU A 236 -11.85 15.49 12.75
CA GLU A 236 -12.52 16.48 11.90
C GLU A 236 -12.76 15.90 10.50
N ILE A 237 -13.87 16.28 9.88
CA ILE A 237 -14.20 15.88 8.51
C ILE A 237 -13.93 17.08 7.60
N PRO A 238 -13.12 16.91 6.54
CA PRO A 238 -12.89 17.96 5.55
C PRO A 238 -14.21 18.53 5.03
N ARG A 239 -14.30 19.86 5.00
CA ARG A 239 -15.52 20.60 4.59
C ARG A 239 -15.44 21.16 3.17
N GLU A 240 -14.33 20.90 2.49
CA GLU A 240 -14.05 21.31 1.13
C GLU A 240 -13.43 20.12 0.38
N PRO A 241 -13.60 20.05 -0.96
CA PRO A 241 -13.00 18.97 -1.73
C PRO A 241 -11.47 18.99 -1.58
N LEU A 242 -10.89 17.86 -1.24
CA LEU A 242 -9.45 17.69 -1.16
C LEU A 242 -8.83 17.71 -2.57
N LYS A 243 -7.69 18.38 -2.70
CA LYS A 243 -7.05 18.62 -3.99
C LYS A 243 -6.02 17.55 -4.31
N ALA A 244 -6.12 16.98 -5.51
CA ALA A 244 -5.16 16.04 -6.06
C ALA A 244 -4.73 16.43 -7.48
N VAL A 245 -3.50 16.08 -7.84
CA VAL A 245 -2.95 16.22 -9.20
C VAL A 245 -2.42 14.86 -9.64
N LEU A 246 -2.74 14.44 -10.87
CA LEU A 246 -2.23 13.21 -11.48
C LEU A 246 -1.62 13.49 -12.85
N PHE A 247 -0.30 13.36 -12.95
CA PHE A 247 0.40 13.36 -14.22
C PHE A 247 0.37 11.95 -14.85
N SER A 248 0.14 11.90 -16.15
CA SER A 248 0.13 10.68 -16.95
C SER A 248 1.54 10.14 -17.24
N ASP A 249 2.59 10.96 -17.06
CA ASP A 249 3.97 10.61 -17.34
C ASP A 249 4.91 11.15 -16.24
N TYR A 250 5.83 10.28 -15.81
CA TYR A 250 6.85 10.58 -14.80
C TYR A 250 7.68 11.82 -15.13
N ARG A 251 8.01 12.09 -16.39
CA ARG A 251 8.85 13.24 -16.78
C ARG A 251 8.13 14.56 -16.52
N HIS A 252 6.83 14.63 -16.83
CA HIS A 252 6.03 15.83 -16.55
C HIS A 252 5.92 16.09 -15.05
N PHE A 253 5.73 15.04 -14.26
CA PHE A 253 5.78 15.12 -12.80
C PHE A 253 7.15 15.57 -12.30
N LEU A 254 8.24 14.99 -12.79
CA LEU A 254 9.59 15.32 -12.37
C LEU A 254 9.94 16.79 -12.67
N ASP A 255 9.54 17.28 -13.85
CA ASP A 255 9.71 18.68 -14.24
C ASP A 255 8.88 19.63 -13.37
N PHE A 256 7.69 19.20 -12.93
CA PHE A 256 6.89 19.95 -11.96
C PHE A 256 7.53 19.93 -10.56
N ALA A 257 7.88 18.76 -10.04
CA ALA A 257 8.46 18.55 -8.72
C ALA A 257 9.75 19.37 -8.54
N LYS A 258 10.67 19.30 -9.51
CA LYS A 258 11.94 20.05 -9.47
C LYS A 258 11.76 21.57 -9.52
N ARG A 259 10.69 22.08 -10.15
CA ARG A 259 10.37 23.52 -10.13
C ARG A 259 9.88 23.97 -8.76
N LEU A 260 9.21 23.09 -8.02
CA LEU A 260 8.72 23.36 -6.67
C LEU A 260 9.85 23.28 -5.63
N SER A 261 10.62 22.18 -5.64
CA SER A 261 11.81 22.03 -4.81
C SER A 261 12.75 20.96 -5.40
N PRO A 262 14.08 21.19 -5.44
CA PRO A 262 15.04 20.17 -5.88
C PRO A 262 14.96 18.85 -5.10
N GLU A 263 14.58 18.90 -3.82
CA GLU A 263 14.49 17.73 -2.93
C GLU A 263 13.36 16.76 -3.33
N LEU A 264 12.33 17.27 -4.01
CA LEU A 264 11.23 16.45 -4.53
C LEU A 264 11.61 15.66 -5.79
N GLY A 265 12.82 15.86 -6.32
CA GLY A 265 13.29 15.20 -7.55
C GLY A 265 13.44 13.67 -7.45
N SER A 266 13.37 13.10 -6.25
CA SER A 266 13.38 11.65 -6.01
C SER A 266 12.06 11.12 -5.41
N ALA A 267 11.04 11.97 -5.30
CA ALA A 267 9.77 11.60 -4.70
C ALA A 267 8.95 10.72 -5.67
N ALA A 268 8.30 9.67 -5.15
CA ALA A 268 7.36 8.85 -5.92
C ALA A 268 5.96 9.50 -6.01
N GLY A 269 5.69 10.43 -5.11
CA GLY A 269 4.53 11.31 -4.98
C GLY A 269 4.84 12.27 -3.83
N PHE A 270 4.05 13.31 -3.65
CA PHE A 270 4.19 14.17 -2.46
C PHE A 270 2.90 14.91 -2.15
N TRP A 271 2.67 15.20 -0.88
CA TRP A 271 1.67 16.16 -0.44
C TRP A 271 2.31 17.46 0.08
N THR A 272 1.79 18.61 -0.35
CA THR A 272 2.24 19.91 0.15
C THR A 272 1.33 20.43 1.26
N LYS A 273 1.91 20.78 2.41
CA LYS A 273 1.18 21.35 3.56
C LYS A 273 0.53 22.70 3.23
N ALA A 274 1.27 23.57 2.55
CA ALA A 274 0.87 24.95 2.27
C ALA A 274 -0.31 25.01 1.29
N GLU A 275 -0.15 24.40 0.11
CA GLU A 275 -1.21 24.40 -0.91
C GLU A 275 -2.27 23.32 -0.65
N ASN A 276 -2.03 22.36 0.24
CA ASN A 276 -2.93 21.25 0.54
C ASN A 276 -3.23 20.37 -0.68
N VAL A 277 -2.21 20.08 -1.48
CA VAL A 277 -2.35 19.33 -2.73
C VAL A 277 -1.50 18.07 -2.67
N SER A 278 -2.12 16.92 -2.93
CA SER A 278 -1.41 15.67 -3.17
C SER A 278 -1.09 15.56 -4.66
N VAL A 279 0.17 15.30 -4.99
CA VAL A 279 0.67 15.27 -6.36
C VAL A 279 1.21 13.89 -6.68
N PHE A 280 0.67 13.32 -7.74
CA PHE A 280 0.93 11.97 -8.20
C PHE A 280 1.34 11.95 -9.67
N PHE A 281 1.91 10.83 -10.07
CA PHE A 281 2.00 10.45 -11.47
C PHE A 281 1.65 8.98 -11.63
N ASP A 282 1.33 8.56 -12.86
CA ASP A 282 1.14 7.15 -13.18
C ASP A 282 2.45 6.38 -12.97
N GLN A 283 2.55 5.66 -11.86
CA GLN A 283 3.78 4.97 -11.44
C GLN A 283 4.26 3.98 -12.50
N GLY A 284 3.34 3.48 -13.32
CA GLY A 284 3.67 2.62 -14.44
C GLY A 284 4.60 3.27 -15.46
N THR A 285 4.72 4.60 -15.50
CA THR A 285 5.64 5.34 -16.38
C THR A 285 7.03 5.56 -15.79
N HIS A 286 7.27 5.22 -14.52
CA HIS A 286 8.57 5.38 -13.88
C HIS A 286 9.66 4.52 -14.55
N GLU A 287 10.90 5.02 -14.56
CA GLU A 287 12.04 4.37 -15.22
C GLU A 287 12.40 3.01 -14.62
N SER A 288 12.06 2.77 -13.35
CA SER A 288 12.24 1.47 -12.68
C SER A 288 11.50 0.32 -13.37
N PHE A 289 10.41 0.62 -14.10
CA PHE A 289 9.65 -0.37 -14.86
C PHE A 289 10.23 -0.65 -16.25
N ALA A 290 11.18 0.16 -16.75
CA ALA A 290 11.72 0.01 -18.10
C ALA A 290 12.29 -1.40 -18.40
N PRO A 291 13.06 -2.05 -17.49
CA PRO A 291 13.54 -3.41 -17.74
C PRO A 291 12.40 -4.44 -17.86
N LEU A 292 11.34 -4.30 -17.04
CA LEU A 292 10.19 -5.20 -17.06
C LEU A 292 9.33 -4.97 -18.30
N LYS A 293 9.10 -3.71 -18.70
CA LYS A 293 8.42 -3.35 -19.96
C LYS A 293 9.13 -3.94 -21.16
N GLN A 294 10.45 -3.77 -21.25
CA GLN A 294 11.25 -4.31 -22.34
C GLN A 294 11.15 -5.84 -22.43
N LEU A 295 11.15 -6.53 -21.28
CA LEU A 295 10.97 -7.98 -21.23
C LEU A 295 9.56 -8.38 -21.72
N THR A 296 8.52 -7.70 -21.25
CA THR A 296 7.13 -7.95 -21.67
C THR A 296 6.94 -7.71 -23.16
N GLU A 297 7.50 -6.64 -23.72
CA GLU A 297 7.48 -6.34 -25.16
C GLU A 297 8.17 -7.42 -25.99
N GLN A 298 9.35 -7.90 -25.55
CA GLN A 298 10.03 -9.01 -26.22
C GLN A 298 9.19 -10.29 -26.22
N MET A 299 8.53 -10.61 -25.10
CA MET A 299 7.66 -11.78 -25.02
C MET A 299 6.44 -11.64 -25.93
N GLN A 300 5.87 -10.44 -26.02
CA GLN A 300 4.73 -10.15 -26.88
C GLN A 300 5.11 -10.25 -28.37
N GLN A 301 6.28 -9.74 -28.77
CA GLN A 301 6.82 -9.93 -30.13
C GLN A 301 7.05 -11.41 -30.45
N MET A 302 7.58 -12.19 -29.50
CA MET A 302 7.75 -13.64 -29.68
C MET A 302 6.41 -14.36 -29.84
N LYS A 303 5.37 -13.92 -29.12
CA LYS A 303 4.01 -14.46 -29.25
C LYS A 303 3.41 -14.15 -30.63
N GLU A 304 3.58 -12.94 -31.13
CA GLU A 304 3.10 -12.52 -32.46
C GLU A 304 3.83 -13.21 -33.62
N ALA A 305 5.13 -13.47 -33.44
CA ALA A 305 5.95 -14.19 -34.43
C ALA A 305 5.78 -15.72 -34.38
N ALA A 306 5.04 -16.26 -33.40
CA ALA A 306 4.90 -17.69 -33.25
C ALA A 306 3.94 -18.26 -34.32
N PRO A 307 4.32 -19.34 -35.02
CA PRO A 307 3.48 -19.92 -36.06
C PRO A 307 2.17 -20.46 -35.49
N ASP A 308 1.07 -20.31 -36.23
CA ASP A 308 -0.28 -20.80 -35.86
C ASP A 308 -0.33 -22.31 -35.58
N ASN A 309 0.66 -23.06 -36.07
CA ASN A 309 0.83 -24.47 -35.76
C ASN A 309 1.12 -24.65 -34.26
N VAL A 310 0.17 -25.31 -33.59
CA VAL A 310 0.14 -25.51 -32.13
C VAL A 310 1.22 -26.50 -31.69
N THR A 311 2.48 -26.08 -31.69
CA THR A 311 3.56 -26.82 -31.01
C THR A 311 3.51 -26.55 -29.51
N PRO A 312 3.97 -27.48 -28.66
CA PRO A 312 4.11 -27.25 -27.21
C PRO A 312 4.91 -25.97 -26.90
N ARG A 313 5.96 -25.71 -27.68
CA ARG A 313 6.81 -24.52 -27.55
C ARG A 313 6.06 -23.22 -27.86
N THR A 314 5.21 -23.19 -28.89
CA THR A 314 4.36 -22.03 -29.20
C THR A 314 3.39 -21.73 -28.06
N LYS A 315 2.77 -22.78 -27.48
CA LYS A 315 1.87 -22.65 -26.33
C LYS A 315 2.59 -22.04 -25.11
N ASP A 316 3.84 -22.43 -24.86
CA ASP A 316 4.59 -21.91 -23.70
C ASP A 316 4.97 -20.44 -23.87
N ILE A 317 5.34 -20.01 -25.09
CA ILE A 317 5.61 -18.59 -25.40
C ILE A 317 4.36 -17.73 -25.15
N VAL A 318 3.20 -18.16 -25.67
CA VAL A 318 1.93 -17.43 -25.50
C VAL A 318 1.56 -17.29 -24.01
N ARG A 319 1.74 -18.37 -23.23
CA ARG A 319 1.48 -18.37 -21.77
C ARG A 319 2.43 -17.44 -21.02
N MET A 320 3.72 -17.49 -21.34
CA MET A 320 4.72 -16.62 -20.71
C MET A 320 4.43 -15.15 -21.02
N ALA A 321 4.14 -14.81 -22.27
CA ALA A 321 3.79 -13.43 -22.64
C ALA A 321 2.58 -12.89 -21.86
N GLY A 322 1.51 -13.68 -21.75
CA GLY A 322 0.35 -13.30 -20.93
C GLY A 322 0.68 -13.16 -19.45
N THR A 323 1.58 -14.00 -18.92
CA THR A 323 2.03 -13.93 -17.52
C THR A 323 2.85 -12.68 -17.26
N PHE A 324 3.84 -12.35 -18.10
CA PHE A 324 4.65 -11.15 -17.93
C PHE A 324 3.84 -9.86 -18.06
N ALA A 325 2.90 -9.82 -19.01
CA ALA A 325 1.97 -8.69 -19.15
C ALA A 325 1.17 -8.49 -17.86
N LEU A 326 0.60 -9.58 -17.31
CA LEU A 326 -0.12 -9.52 -16.04
C LEU A 326 0.76 -8.99 -14.90
N LEU A 327 1.97 -9.53 -14.76
CA LEU A 327 2.86 -9.19 -13.65
C LEU A 327 3.30 -7.73 -13.71
N LEU A 328 3.54 -7.21 -14.91
CA LEU A 328 3.81 -5.81 -15.12
C LEU A 328 2.62 -4.96 -14.69
N GLU A 329 1.42 -5.26 -15.18
CA GLU A 329 0.19 -4.52 -14.85
C GLU A 329 -0.07 -4.52 -13.33
N ILE A 330 0.10 -5.67 -12.67
CA ILE A 330 -0.04 -5.77 -11.22
C ILE A 330 1.02 -4.96 -10.49
N ALA A 331 2.28 -5.05 -10.89
CA ALA A 331 3.36 -4.33 -10.23
C ALA A 331 3.21 -2.80 -10.37
N GLN A 332 2.72 -2.32 -11.52
CA GLN A 332 2.45 -0.91 -11.75
C GLN A 332 1.31 -0.43 -10.85
N GLU A 333 0.17 -1.11 -10.87
CA GLU A 333 -0.99 -0.71 -10.08
C GLU A 333 -0.73 -0.81 -8.57
N ASN A 334 0.08 -1.76 -8.12
CA ASN A 334 0.51 -1.82 -6.72
C ASN A 334 1.39 -0.64 -6.32
N SER A 335 2.28 -0.21 -7.21
CA SER A 335 3.11 0.97 -6.97
C SER A 335 2.22 2.22 -6.84
N ASP A 336 1.19 2.36 -7.68
CA ASP A 336 0.23 3.46 -7.56
C ASP A 336 -0.55 3.39 -6.25
N ILE A 337 -1.00 2.20 -5.84
CA ILE A 337 -1.73 2.02 -4.57
C ILE A 337 -0.88 2.44 -3.37
N GLU A 338 0.37 1.98 -3.31
CA GLU A 338 1.29 2.31 -2.22
C GLU A 338 1.49 3.82 -2.10
N VAL A 339 1.83 4.49 -3.20
CA VAL A 339 2.09 5.94 -3.22
C VAL A 339 0.82 6.74 -2.91
N VAL A 340 -0.31 6.40 -3.53
CA VAL A 340 -1.57 7.13 -3.32
C VAL A 340 -2.03 6.98 -1.87
N SER A 341 -1.99 5.77 -1.31
CA SER A 341 -2.37 5.57 0.10
C SER A 341 -1.43 6.29 1.06
N HIS A 342 -0.13 6.34 0.76
CA HIS A 342 0.86 7.07 1.55
C HIS A 342 0.59 8.59 1.57
N GLU A 343 0.54 9.25 0.41
CA GLU A 343 0.36 10.71 0.36
C GLU A 343 -1.04 11.16 0.74
N ALA A 344 -2.07 10.37 0.40
CA ALA A 344 -3.43 10.65 0.86
C ALA A 344 -3.52 10.54 2.38
N THR A 345 -2.72 9.68 3.04
CA THR A 345 -2.66 9.64 4.51
C THR A 345 -2.07 10.92 5.08
N HIS A 346 -1.00 11.47 4.49
CA HIS A 346 -0.47 12.79 4.89
C HIS A 346 -1.54 13.89 4.74
N GLN A 347 -2.23 13.91 3.60
CA GLN A 347 -3.32 14.86 3.35
C GLN A 347 -4.46 14.69 4.38
N MET A 348 -4.88 13.46 4.67
CA MET A 348 -5.92 13.18 5.65
C MET A 348 -5.49 13.60 7.04
N ALA A 349 -4.29 13.24 7.50
CA ALA A 349 -3.78 13.64 8.81
C ALA A 349 -3.75 15.18 8.95
N GLY A 350 -3.35 15.88 7.88
CA GLY A 350 -3.36 17.34 7.80
C GLY A 350 -4.74 18.00 7.92
N ASN A 351 -5.77 17.37 7.35
CA ASN A 351 -7.11 17.97 7.21
C ASN A 351 -8.15 17.45 8.20
N THR A 352 -7.76 16.54 9.09
CA THR A 352 -8.67 15.91 10.07
C THR A 352 -8.38 16.32 11.51
N GLY A 353 -7.48 17.29 11.70
CA GLY A 353 -7.04 17.75 13.02
C GLY A 353 -6.06 16.81 13.73
N LEU A 354 -5.74 15.64 13.14
CA LEU A 354 -4.82 14.67 13.73
C LEU A 354 -3.37 15.18 13.76
N MET A 355 -2.91 15.75 12.65
CA MET A 355 -1.59 16.40 12.52
C MET A 355 -1.78 17.74 11.78
N PRO A 356 -2.30 18.78 12.46
CA PRO A 356 -2.76 20.00 11.80
C PRO A 356 -1.70 20.65 10.89
N ARG A 357 -2.11 21.13 9.70
CA ARG A 357 -1.18 21.69 8.68
C ARG A 357 -0.38 22.90 9.15
N HIS A 358 -0.89 23.61 10.16
CA HIS A 358 -0.29 24.84 10.66
C HIS A 358 0.81 24.60 11.71
N VAL A 359 1.07 23.35 12.10
CA VAL A 359 2.16 22.99 13.01
C VAL A 359 3.20 22.11 12.32
N LEU A 360 4.42 22.16 12.84
CA LEU A 360 5.46 21.20 12.47
C LEU A 360 5.17 19.85 13.13
N THR A 361 5.46 18.78 12.40
CA THR A 361 5.25 17.40 12.85
C THR A 361 6.57 16.67 12.68
N PRO A 362 7.05 15.93 13.69
CA PRO A 362 8.26 15.15 13.55
C PRO A 362 8.11 14.12 12.44
N THR A 363 9.16 13.95 11.63
CA THR A 363 9.16 13.11 10.43
C THR A 363 8.83 11.66 10.77
N TRP A 364 9.36 11.12 11.87
CA TRP A 364 9.06 9.74 12.28
C TRP A 364 7.56 9.50 12.48
N ALA A 365 6.85 10.49 13.03
CA ALA A 365 5.43 10.36 13.33
C ALA A 365 4.60 10.45 12.05
N ALA A 366 4.90 11.45 11.19
CA ALA A 366 4.21 11.63 9.92
C ALA A 366 4.43 10.43 8.99
N GLU A 367 5.70 10.05 8.76
CA GLU A 367 6.04 8.93 7.87
C GLU A 367 5.65 7.58 8.47
N GLY A 368 5.76 7.41 9.79
CA GLY A 368 5.29 6.21 10.47
C GLY A 368 3.77 6.02 10.34
N LEU A 369 3.00 7.11 10.39
CA LEU A 369 1.56 7.06 10.15
C LEU A 369 1.24 6.73 8.70
N ALA A 370 1.86 7.45 7.74
CA ALA A 370 1.65 7.21 6.32
C ALA A 370 2.00 5.77 5.91
N THR A 371 3.12 5.25 6.37
CA THR A 371 3.53 3.84 6.13
C THR A 371 2.65 2.82 6.86
N TYR A 372 1.94 3.17 7.94
CA TYR A 372 0.96 2.25 8.56
C TYR A 372 -0.32 2.11 7.72
N PHE A 373 -0.76 3.21 7.09
CA PHE A 373 -1.92 3.22 6.20
C PHE A 373 -1.60 2.82 4.75
N GLU A 374 -0.32 2.79 4.37
CA GLU A 374 0.10 2.31 3.05
C GLU A 374 -0.36 0.86 2.86
N SER A 375 -1.07 0.59 1.77
CA SER A 375 -1.48 -0.77 1.45
C SER A 375 -0.29 -1.53 0.85
N PRO A 376 0.25 -2.58 1.51
CA PRO A 376 1.44 -3.24 1.01
C PRO A 376 1.15 -3.97 -0.29
N HIS A 377 2.04 -3.81 -1.27
CA HIS A 377 1.93 -4.50 -2.56
C HIS A 377 2.01 -6.04 -2.46
N ASP A 378 2.41 -6.58 -1.30
CA ASP A 378 2.66 -8.00 -1.06
C ASP A 378 1.80 -8.65 0.02
N ALA A 379 0.87 -7.90 0.62
CA ALA A 379 -0.07 -8.45 1.59
C ALA A 379 -1.12 -9.32 0.88
N ALA A 380 -1.27 -10.57 1.31
CA ALA A 380 -2.33 -11.45 0.80
C ALA A 380 -3.72 -10.95 1.22
N TRP A 381 -3.77 -10.21 2.34
CA TRP A 381 -4.93 -9.47 2.77
C TRP A 381 -4.56 -7.98 2.87
N SER A 382 -4.92 -7.20 1.87
CA SER A 382 -4.67 -5.76 1.91
C SER A 382 -5.58 -5.07 2.89
N GLY A 383 -5.06 -4.07 3.56
CA GLY A 383 -5.87 -3.09 4.26
C GLY A 383 -5.01 -2.29 5.22
N ILE A 384 -5.67 -1.44 5.98
CA ILE A 384 -5.00 -0.54 6.91
C ILE A 384 -4.26 -1.35 7.97
N GLY A 385 -2.99 -1.02 8.21
CA GLY A 385 -2.17 -1.69 9.22
C GLY A 385 -1.70 -3.08 8.80
N ALA A 386 -1.89 -3.49 7.54
CA ALA A 386 -1.32 -4.72 7.03
C ALA A 386 0.21 -4.70 7.14
N VAL A 387 0.81 -5.87 7.33
CA VAL A 387 2.24 -5.97 7.58
C VAL A 387 3.00 -5.78 6.26
N ASN A 388 3.62 -4.61 6.08
CA ASN A 388 4.45 -4.33 4.92
C ASN A 388 5.79 -5.09 5.01
N LYS A 389 6.04 -5.99 4.07
CA LYS A 389 7.27 -6.79 4.04
C LYS A 389 8.53 -5.98 3.84
N GLN A 390 8.49 -4.94 2.99
CA GLN A 390 9.65 -4.10 2.75
C GLN A 390 10.01 -3.27 3.99
N ARG A 391 9.00 -2.71 4.67
CA ARG A 391 9.21 -2.00 5.95
C ARG A 391 9.69 -2.96 7.04
N LEU A 392 9.09 -4.15 7.14
CA LEU A 392 9.50 -5.16 8.10
C LEU A 392 10.92 -5.68 7.84
N HIS A 393 11.31 -5.84 6.58
CA HIS A 393 12.68 -6.20 6.21
C HIS A 393 13.66 -5.09 6.60
N SER A 394 13.36 -3.84 6.27
CA SER A 394 14.19 -2.67 6.62
C SER A 394 14.31 -2.53 8.14
N TYR A 395 13.23 -2.73 8.89
CA TYR A 395 13.26 -2.80 10.34
C TYR A 395 14.19 -3.93 10.81
N ARG A 396 14.00 -5.14 10.29
CA ARG A 396 14.75 -6.34 10.72
C ARG A 396 16.25 -6.26 10.41
N ASP A 397 16.63 -5.54 9.37
CA ASP A 397 18.02 -5.34 8.98
C ASP A 397 18.74 -4.38 9.94
N LEU A 398 18.10 -3.27 10.33
CA LEU A 398 18.70 -2.31 11.26
C LEU A 398 18.53 -2.68 12.75
N GLN A 399 17.57 -3.54 13.13
CA GLN A 399 17.24 -3.83 14.54
C GLN A 399 18.43 -4.33 15.42
N ARG A 400 19.50 -4.83 14.79
CA ARG A 400 20.71 -5.31 15.50
C ARG A 400 21.61 -4.15 15.91
N ASP A 401 21.57 -3.04 15.19
CA ASP A 401 22.23 -1.80 15.57
C ASP A 401 21.37 -1.07 16.61
N ARG A 402 21.67 -1.30 17.89
CA ARG A 402 20.91 -0.72 19.01
C ARG A 402 21.17 0.74 19.26
N GLN A 403 22.16 1.33 18.59
CA GLN A 403 22.39 2.77 18.67
C GLN A 403 21.43 3.52 17.74
N HIS A 404 21.29 3.05 16.50
CA HIS A 404 20.46 3.71 15.49
C HIS A 404 19.02 3.16 15.41
N SER A 405 18.72 2.00 16.02
CA SER A 405 17.34 1.48 16.18
C SER A 405 16.78 1.69 17.59
N ASP A 406 17.33 2.62 18.36
CA ASP A 406 16.80 3.01 19.66
C ASP A 406 15.56 3.90 19.51
N ILE A 407 14.58 3.76 20.41
CA ILE A 407 13.37 4.58 20.34
C ILE A 407 13.72 6.07 20.51
N GLY A 408 14.68 6.45 21.36
CA GLY A 408 15.13 7.84 21.50
C GLY A 408 15.65 8.43 20.19
N PHE A 409 16.44 7.65 19.45
CA PHE A 409 16.98 8.05 18.14
C PHE A 409 15.88 8.22 17.08
N ILE A 410 14.83 7.39 17.14
CA ILE A 410 13.67 7.49 16.25
C ILE A 410 12.82 8.70 16.61
N VAL A 411 12.40 8.81 17.89
CA VAL A 411 11.43 9.83 18.32
C VAL A 411 12.03 11.24 18.33
N GLY A 412 13.35 11.35 18.48
CA GLY A 412 14.11 12.58 18.30
C GLY A 412 14.34 12.97 16.83
N ASP A 413 13.74 12.27 15.86
CA ASP A 413 13.91 12.46 14.40
C ASP A 413 15.33 12.27 13.87
N GLN A 414 16.27 11.81 14.71
CA GLN A 414 17.66 11.60 14.32
C GLN A 414 17.78 10.51 13.26
N ILE A 415 16.86 9.54 13.26
CA ILE A 415 16.77 8.51 12.23
C ILE A 415 16.60 9.09 10.81
N PHE A 416 15.91 10.23 10.66
CA PHE A 416 15.77 10.92 9.38
C PHE A 416 16.82 12.00 9.18
N THR A 417 17.04 12.87 10.18
CA THR A 417 17.97 14.00 10.03
C THR A 417 19.42 13.57 9.82
N GLN A 418 19.80 12.36 10.25
CA GLN A 418 21.13 11.78 10.04
C GLN A 418 21.16 10.77 8.89
N ALA A 419 20.05 10.54 8.17
CA ALA A 419 20.03 9.64 7.01
C ALA A 419 20.67 10.31 5.79
N GLN A 420 21.94 10.00 5.54
CA GLN A 420 22.74 10.59 4.45
C GLN A 420 22.70 9.77 3.15
N THR A 421 22.04 8.61 3.13
CA THR A 421 21.97 7.71 1.97
C THR A 421 20.54 7.21 1.76
N ASN A 422 20.24 6.76 0.55
CA ASN A 422 18.94 6.15 0.23
C ASN A 422 18.66 4.91 1.11
N ASP A 423 19.68 4.07 1.35
CA ASP A 423 19.53 2.91 2.23
C ASP A 423 19.23 3.33 3.67
N ALA A 424 19.88 4.39 4.17
CA ALA A 424 19.59 4.93 5.50
C ALA A 424 18.15 5.47 5.58
N ALA A 425 17.66 6.12 4.53
CA ALA A 425 16.26 6.57 4.46
C ALA A 425 15.29 5.37 4.50
N LEU A 426 15.56 4.27 3.77
CA LEU A 426 14.75 3.05 3.83
C LEU A 426 14.69 2.48 5.25
N TYR A 427 15.80 2.49 5.97
CA TYR A 427 15.81 2.09 7.38
C TYR A 427 15.03 3.06 8.27
N ALA A 428 15.07 4.37 8.00
CA ALA A 428 14.28 5.35 8.74
C ALA A 428 12.77 5.13 8.59
N TYR A 429 12.30 4.90 7.36
CA TYR A 429 10.93 4.47 7.11
C TYR A 429 10.60 3.15 7.81
N GLY A 430 11.49 2.15 7.73
CA GLY A 430 11.28 0.85 8.37
C GLY A 430 11.15 0.92 9.90
N GLN A 431 12.01 1.69 10.57
CA GLN A 431 11.95 1.88 12.02
C GLN A 431 10.73 2.69 12.45
N SER A 432 10.39 3.74 11.71
CA SER A 432 9.23 4.60 12.01
C SER A 432 7.92 3.84 11.81
N TRP A 433 7.80 3.09 10.71
CA TRP A 433 6.69 2.16 10.49
C TRP A 433 6.57 1.16 11.64
N ALA A 434 7.67 0.49 12.02
CA ALA A 434 7.65 -0.53 13.06
C ALA A 434 7.23 0.03 14.43
N LEU A 435 7.69 1.23 14.79
CA LEU A 435 7.30 1.89 16.03
C LEU A 435 5.83 2.30 15.97
N THR A 436 5.39 2.98 14.91
CA THR A 436 3.99 3.39 14.74
C THR A 436 3.05 2.20 14.69
N HIS A 437 3.41 1.11 14.02
CA HIS A 437 2.62 -0.12 13.97
C HIS A 437 2.41 -0.71 15.37
N PHE A 438 3.47 -0.83 16.17
CA PHE A 438 3.35 -1.25 17.57
C PHE A 438 2.47 -0.30 18.39
N LEU A 439 2.65 1.02 18.26
CA LEU A 439 1.88 2.00 19.02
C LEU A 439 0.41 2.01 18.62
N MET A 440 0.09 1.90 17.33
CA MET A 440 -1.28 1.77 16.82
C MET A 440 -1.99 0.51 17.33
N GLU A 441 -1.26 -0.62 17.45
CA GLU A 441 -1.83 -1.91 17.83
C GLU A 441 -1.83 -2.19 19.34
N LYS A 442 -0.98 -1.50 20.11
CA LYS A 442 -0.77 -1.80 21.54
C LYS A 442 -0.87 -0.60 22.48
N ARG A 443 -0.75 0.62 21.97
CA ARG A 443 -0.69 1.87 22.75
C ARG A 443 -1.45 3.01 22.05
N PHE A 444 -2.62 2.68 21.51
CA PHE A 444 -3.39 3.57 20.63
C PHE A 444 -3.78 4.88 21.33
N ASP A 445 -4.31 4.80 22.54
CA ASP A 445 -4.74 5.98 23.30
C ASP A 445 -3.57 6.91 23.65
N GLU A 446 -2.42 6.33 24.02
CA GLU A 446 -1.20 7.11 24.23
C GLU A 446 -0.70 7.74 22.93
N LEU A 447 -0.73 7.02 21.80
CA LEU A 447 -0.35 7.59 20.50
C LEU A 447 -1.27 8.75 20.09
N MET A 448 -2.57 8.63 20.30
CA MET A 448 -3.53 9.72 20.02
C MET A 448 -3.29 10.92 20.93
N THR A 449 -2.93 10.67 22.19
CA THR A 449 -2.52 11.72 23.12
C THR A 449 -1.24 12.40 22.66
N TYR A 450 -0.26 11.64 22.18
CA TYR A 450 0.98 12.18 21.64
C TYR A 450 0.74 13.05 20.39
N TYR A 451 -0.07 12.58 19.43
CA TYR A 451 -0.42 13.38 18.25
C TYR A 451 -1.16 14.67 18.61
N ARG A 452 -2.10 14.62 19.57
CA ARG A 452 -2.75 15.83 20.09
C ARG A 452 -1.76 16.81 20.68
N ARG A 453 -0.81 16.35 21.50
CA ARG A 453 0.24 17.20 22.08
C ARG A 453 1.12 17.86 21.04
N LEU A 454 1.48 17.13 19.97
CA LEU A 454 2.19 17.71 18.83
C LEU A 454 1.33 18.76 18.11
N GLY A 455 0.04 18.48 17.91
CA GLY A 455 -0.93 19.40 17.30
C GLY A 455 -1.18 20.68 18.08
N GLU A 456 -0.97 20.68 19.40
CA GLU A 456 -1.10 21.83 20.30
C GLU A 456 0.16 22.71 20.39
N MET A 457 1.26 22.31 19.72
CA MET A 457 2.51 23.08 19.75
C MET A 457 2.41 24.39 18.98
N PRO A 458 3.21 25.42 19.35
CA PRO A 458 3.34 26.62 18.54
C PRO A 458 3.82 26.30 17.11
N PRO A 459 3.26 26.94 16.06
CA PRO A 459 3.61 26.72 14.66
C PRO A 459 5.11 26.83 14.32
N ASP A 460 5.81 27.71 15.02
CA ASP A 460 7.20 28.11 14.81
C ASP A 460 8.18 27.39 15.77
N VAL A 461 7.72 26.40 16.53
CA VAL A 461 8.58 25.66 17.45
C VAL A 461 9.64 24.86 16.70
N ILE A 462 10.89 24.95 17.14
CA ILE A 462 11.97 24.10 16.63
C ILE A 462 11.82 22.71 17.27
N LEU A 463 11.63 21.68 16.44
CA LEU A 463 11.54 20.29 16.85
C LEU A 463 12.92 19.69 17.16
N ALA A 464 13.60 20.24 18.17
CA ALA A 464 14.87 19.71 18.65
C ALA A 464 14.67 18.32 19.30
N PRO A 465 15.65 17.39 19.21
CA PRO A 465 15.53 16.05 19.78
C PRO A 465 15.14 16.03 21.26
N GLU A 466 15.65 16.98 22.05
CA GLU A 466 15.35 17.09 23.48
C GLU A 466 13.88 17.46 23.76
N LEU A 467 13.29 18.31 22.91
CA LEU A 467 11.88 18.66 22.99
C LEU A 467 11.00 17.46 22.61
N LEU A 468 11.33 16.79 21.51
CA LEU A 468 10.60 15.62 21.03
C LEU A 468 10.65 14.47 22.04
N ASP A 469 11.83 14.16 22.59
CA ASP A 469 11.96 13.13 23.63
C ASP A 469 11.20 13.50 24.90
N LYS A 470 11.22 14.77 25.31
CA LYS A 470 10.44 15.25 26.46
C LYS A 470 8.95 15.01 26.26
N VAL A 471 8.40 15.43 25.12
CA VAL A 471 6.96 15.31 24.81
C VAL A 471 6.57 13.85 24.71
N PHE A 472 7.41 13.01 24.10
CA PHE A 472 7.18 11.57 24.05
C PHE A 472 7.18 10.96 25.46
N THR A 473 8.16 11.30 26.29
CA THR A 473 8.31 10.79 27.66
C THR A 473 7.15 11.21 28.56
N GLU A 474 6.58 12.41 28.37
CA GLU A 474 5.39 12.86 29.11
C GLU A 474 4.17 11.99 28.83
N VAL A 475 4.06 11.42 27.63
CA VAL A 475 2.90 10.60 27.22
C VAL A 475 3.12 9.11 27.47
N PHE A 476 4.29 8.57 27.10
CA PHE A 476 4.58 7.13 27.18
C PHE A 476 5.30 6.71 28.46
N GLY A 477 5.69 7.67 29.30
CA GLY A 477 6.38 7.46 30.57
C GLY A 477 7.91 7.40 30.44
N LYS A 478 8.57 7.44 31.60
CA LYS A 478 10.05 7.49 31.71
C LYS A 478 10.74 6.13 31.55
N ASP A 479 10.02 5.02 31.67
CA ASP A 479 10.58 3.67 31.54
C ASP A 479 10.74 3.29 30.06
N ARG A 480 11.71 3.93 29.41
CA ARG A 480 12.04 3.71 27.99
C ARG A 480 12.47 2.27 27.72
N THR A 481 13.17 1.65 28.67
CA THR A 481 13.69 0.28 28.55
C THR A 481 12.54 -0.74 28.46
N ARG A 482 11.50 -0.59 29.26
CA ARG A 482 10.32 -1.45 29.16
C ARG A 482 9.60 -1.26 27.84
N LEU A 483 9.40 -0.03 27.40
CA LEU A 483 8.74 0.26 26.11
C LEU A 483 9.52 -0.37 24.93
N ASP A 484 10.84 -0.24 24.91
CA ASP A 484 11.71 -0.87 23.90
C ASP A 484 11.61 -2.41 23.94
N SER A 485 11.59 -3.02 25.13
CA SER A 485 11.42 -4.46 25.28
C SER A 485 10.06 -4.95 24.76
N ASP A 486 8.98 -4.23 25.09
CA ASP A 486 7.62 -4.53 24.64
C ASP A 486 7.52 -4.41 23.12
N TRP A 487 8.04 -3.31 22.55
CA TRP A 487 8.09 -3.06 21.11
C TRP A 487 8.83 -4.17 20.37
N ARG A 488 10.04 -4.53 20.81
CA ARG A 488 10.85 -5.56 20.15
C ARG A 488 10.26 -6.95 20.29
N THR A 489 9.60 -7.23 21.41
CA THR A 489 8.87 -8.48 21.60
C THR A 489 7.72 -8.56 20.62
N TYR A 490 6.93 -7.50 20.49
CA TYR A 490 5.88 -7.39 19.49
C TYR A 490 6.41 -7.61 18.07
N MET A 491 7.46 -6.88 17.66
CA MET A 491 8.03 -6.98 16.31
C MET A 491 8.63 -8.36 16.00
N ARG A 492 9.07 -9.12 17.00
CA ARG A 492 9.53 -10.51 16.82
C ARG A 492 8.38 -11.46 16.45
N THR A 493 7.17 -11.16 16.92
CA THR A 493 5.97 -11.95 16.60
C THR A 493 5.32 -11.54 15.28
N LEU A 494 5.62 -10.34 14.78
CA LEU A 494 5.01 -9.79 13.59
C LEU A 494 5.51 -10.52 12.33
N LYS A 495 4.56 -11.02 11.54
CA LYS A 495 4.78 -11.79 10.33
C LYS A 495 3.94 -11.24 9.19
N THR A 496 4.49 -11.27 7.98
CA THR A 496 3.70 -11.02 6.77
C THR A 496 2.66 -12.14 6.59
N ASP A 497 1.64 -11.90 5.79
CA ASP A 497 0.62 -12.93 5.55
C ASP A 497 1.23 -14.16 4.87
N LEU A 498 2.17 -13.95 3.94
CA LEU A 498 2.91 -15.04 3.32
C LEU A 498 3.74 -15.83 4.35
N GLU A 499 4.37 -15.18 5.31
CA GLU A 499 5.09 -15.86 6.40
C GLU A 499 4.14 -16.71 7.26
N LYS A 500 2.96 -16.18 7.62
CA LYS A 500 1.93 -16.94 8.36
C LYS A 500 1.50 -18.19 7.59
N ILE A 501 1.20 -18.03 6.30
CA ILE A 501 0.75 -19.11 5.41
C ILE A 501 1.80 -20.22 5.29
N VAL A 502 3.08 -19.84 5.17
CA VAL A 502 4.18 -20.81 5.07
C VAL A 502 4.38 -21.56 6.39
N ASP A 503 4.25 -20.87 7.53
CA ASP A 503 4.45 -21.46 8.85
C ASP A 503 3.30 -22.40 9.27
N GLU A 504 2.04 -22.09 8.95
CA GLU A 504 0.88 -22.96 9.25
C GLU A 504 0.94 -24.32 8.53
N ARG A 505 1.81 -24.47 7.52
CA ARG A 505 1.93 -25.67 6.69
C ARG A 505 3.28 -26.38 6.79
N ARG A 506 4.15 -25.93 7.71
CA ARG A 506 5.32 -26.68 8.17
C ARG A 506 4.93 -27.55 9.35
#